data_AF-A0AAU9B666-F1
#
_entry.id   AF-A0AAU9B666-F1
#
_cell.length_a   1.000
_cell.length_b   1.000
_cell.length_c   1.000
_cell.angle_alpha   90.00
_cell.angle_beta   90.00
_cell.angle_gamma   90.00
#
_symmetry.space_group_name_H-M   'P 1'
#
loop_
_entity.id
_entity.type
_entity.pdbx_description
1 polymer ?
#
loop_
_entity_poly.entity_id
_entity_poly.type
_entity_poly.pdbx_seq_one_letter_code
_entity_poly.pdbx_strand_id
1 'polypeptide(L)'
;MRRGHSGRERVRPAALGLAVTRLTRFTDPHAVDLWDRRFRWRSGERLRDRTIDATWQRVAAAVGGSDDGGYWRSRYAAAFGAWQLLPDPRLLRRAGTERAVPPLRAPRAALNAGAFVIEPGGARARFDFERFAATAALAVRLLDDAAEAFGAELAGGLRLEVGLIGVADALALMGVDYLGEAAAAQAQAMARSLALGCAQGAGRLARERGARGEAAGLGERWRSRELPAALAEAVAGNRRHARLTRVRPQPSLARLANGASDGIEPAYARLRDLHAATPQALRAARGRIAAAMQPWLDAPVGVRP
;
A
#
# COMPACT_ATOMS: atom_id res chain seq x y z
N MET A 1 56.55 -7.46 -18.47
CA MET A 1 55.32 -6.72 -18.82
C MET A 1 54.11 -7.61 -18.59
N ARG A 2 53.29 -7.33 -17.57
CA ARG A 2 52.04 -8.04 -17.28
C ARG A 2 50.93 -7.45 -18.15
N ARG A 3 50.15 -8.27 -18.87
CA ARG A 3 48.81 -7.87 -19.37
C ARG A 3 47.77 -8.80 -18.77
N GLY A 4 46.96 -8.21 -17.89
CA GLY A 4 45.91 -8.88 -17.14
C GLY A 4 44.67 -9.16 -17.99
N HIS A 5 44.03 -10.28 -17.67
CA HIS A 5 42.67 -10.63 -18.05
C HIS A 5 41.65 -9.61 -17.50
N SER A 6 40.62 -9.30 -18.29
CA SER A 6 39.36 -8.74 -17.79
C SER A 6 38.22 -9.47 -18.49
N GLY A 7 37.78 -10.57 -17.87
CA GLY A 7 36.51 -11.20 -18.18
C GLY A 7 35.38 -10.33 -17.64
N ARG A 8 34.53 -9.80 -18.53
CA ARG A 8 33.22 -9.28 -18.13
C ARG A 8 32.26 -10.46 -18.04
N GLU A 9 32.14 -11.00 -16.84
CA GLU A 9 31.13 -11.99 -16.50
C GLU A 9 29.75 -11.30 -16.55
N ARG A 10 28.97 -11.63 -17.58
CA ARG A 10 27.56 -11.20 -17.66
C ARG A 10 26.78 -11.99 -16.62
N VAL A 11 26.43 -11.32 -15.52
CA VAL A 11 25.48 -11.84 -14.53
C VAL A 11 24.15 -12.11 -15.25
N ARG A 12 23.81 -13.40 -15.42
CA ARG A 12 22.50 -13.82 -15.92
C ARG A 12 21.46 -13.52 -14.83
N PRO A 13 20.32 -12.89 -15.15
CA PRO A 13 19.26 -12.75 -14.17
C PRO A 13 18.75 -14.13 -13.78
N ALA A 14 18.60 -14.36 -12.48
CA ALA A 14 18.04 -15.59 -11.94
C ALA A 14 16.68 -15.85 -12.60
N ALA A 15 16.50 -17.05 -13.15
CA ALA A 15 15.24 -17.50 -13.70
C ALA A 15 14.19 -17.51 -12.58
N LEU A 16 13.38 -16.45 -12.52
CA LEU A 16 12.12 -16.47 -11.77
C LEU A 16 11.27 -17.56 -12.40
N GLY A 17 11.18 -18.69 -11.71
CA GLY A 17 10.29 -19.78 -12.08
C GLY A 17 8.90 -19.21 -12.39
N LEU A 18 8.31 -19.65 -13.50
CA LEU A 18 6.96 -19.30 -13.92
C LEU A 18 6.00 -19.60 -12.77
N ALA A 19 5.75 -18.59 -11.93
CA ALA A 19 4.68 -18.62 -10.97
C ALA A 19 3.40 -18.63 -11.80
N VAL A 20 2.79 -19.81 -11.92
CA VAL A 20 1.41 -19.96 -12.41
C VAL A 20 0.59 -18.91 -11.68
N THR A 21 0.21 -17.86 -12.41
CA THR A 21 -0.46 -16.71 -11.79
C THR A 21 -1.83 -17.21 -11.38
N ARG A 22 -2.01 -17.51 -10.09
CA ARG A 22 -3.34 -17.82 -9.56
C ARG A 22 -4.21 -16.61 -9.87
N LEU A 23 -5.30 -16.84 -10.60
CA LEU A 23 -6.31 -15.82 -10.85
C LEU A 23 -6.76 -15.23 -9.51
N THR A 24 -6.90 -13.92 -9.48
CA THR A 24 -7.41 -13.22 -8.31
C THR A 24 -8.85 -13.67 -8.06
N ARG A 25 -9.16 -14.08 -6.84
CA ARG A 25 -10.51 -14.50 -6.45
C ARG A 25 -11.11 -13.52 -5.46
N PHE A 26 -12.37 -13.19 -5.69
CA PHE A 26 -13.21 -12.59 -4.66
C PHE A 26 -13.72 -13.69 -3.72
N THR A 27 -13.80 -13.38 -2.44
CA THR A 27 -14.41 -14.22 -1.40
C THR A 27 -15.68 -13.60 -0.82
N ASP A 28 -15.99 -12.34 -1.18
CA ASP A 28 -17.20 -11.62 -0.77
C ASP A 28 -17.99 -11.18 -2.00
N PRO A 29 -19.26 -11.59 -2.18
CA PRO A 29 -20.09 -11.17 -3.31
C PRO A 29 -20.31 -9.65 -3.36
N HIS A 30 -20.36 -8.96 -2.21
CA HIS A 30 -20.50 -7.51 -2.20
C HIS A 30 -19.26 -6.78 -2.74
N ALA A 31 -18.09 -7.41 -2.67
CA ALA A 31 -16.88 -6.91 -3.31
C ALA A 31 -16.97 -7.03 -4.85
N VAL A 32 -17.56 -8.12 -5.35
CA VAL A 32 -17.84 -8.31 -6.79
C VAL A 32 -18.80 -7.23 -7.28
N ASP A 33 -19.91 -7.00 -6.59
CA ASP A 33 -20.90 -5.98 -6.95
C ASP A 33 -20.31 -4.56 -6.93
N LEU A 34 -19.43 -4.28 -5.98
CA LEU A 34 -18.74 -2.99 -5.91
C LEU A 34 -17.79 -2.83 -7.11
N TRP A 35 -16.98 -3.85 -7.39
CA TRP A 35 -16.06 -3.84 -8.52
C TRP A 35 -16.81 -3.64 -9.84
N ASP A 36 -17.85 -4.43 -10.07
CA ASP A 36 -18.65 -4.37 -11.30
C ASP A 36 -19.25 -2.98 -11.53
N ARG A 37 -19.79 -2.36 -10.47
CA ARG A 37 -20.42 -1.03 -10.55
C ARG A 37 -19.44 0.14 -10.64
N ARG A 38 -18.28 0.07 -9.97
CA ARG A 38 -17.41 1.26 -9.79
C ARG A 38 -16.07 1.21 -10.51
N PHE A 39 -15.54 0.02 -10.80
CA PHE A 39 -14.16 -0.14 -11.24
C PHE A 39 -14.01 -0.97 -12.52
N ARG A 40 -14.98 -1.84 -12.83
CA ARG A 40 -14.98 -2.65 -14.04
C ARG A 40 -15.22 -1.79 -15.28
N TRP A 41 -14.22 -1.75 -16.17
CA TRP A 41 -14.28 -0.91 -17.36
C TRP A 41 -15.17 -1.50 -18.46
N ARG A 42 -16.03 -0.64 -19.02
CA ARG A 42 -16.85 -0.84 -20.20
C ARG A 42 -16.60 0.31 -21.18
N SER A 43 -16.57 0.01 -22.48
CA SER A 43 -16.46 1.00 -23.57
C SER A 43 -17.72 0.88 -24.41
N GLY A 44 -18.62 1.86 -24.28
CA GLY A 44 -20.04 1.68 -24.65
C GLY A 44 -20.66 0.49 -23.91
N GLU A 45 -21.37 -0.37 -24.64
CA GLU A 45 -21.94 -1.62 -24.11
C GLU A 45 -20.92 -2.74 -23.96
N ARG A 46 -19.73 -2.60 -24.56
CA ARG A 46 -18.72 -3.66 -24.57
C ARG A 46 -17.97 -3.73 -23.25
N LEU A 47 -18.08 -4.89 -22.62
CA LEU A 47 -17.29 -5.22 -21.43
C LEU A 47 -15.81 -5.43 -21.79
N ARG A 48 -14.92 -4.63 -21.19
CA ARG A 48 -13.47 -4.69 -21.41
C ARG A 48 -12.77 -5.47 -20.30
N ASP A 49 -12.98 -5.08 -19.05
CA ASP A 49 -12.44 -5.80 -17.90
C ASP A 49 -13.31 -7.01 -17.58
N ARG A 50 -13.04 -8.16 -18.21
CA ARG A 50 -13.82 -9.38 -17.98
C ARG A 50 -13.63 -9.96 -16.59
N THR A 51 -12.44 -9.81 -16.02
CA THR A 51 -12.08 -10.26 -14.66
C THR A 51 -11.41 -9.12 -13.90
N ILE A 52 -11.31 -9.24 -12.58
CA ILE A 52 -10.55 -8.28 -11.77
C ILE A 52 -9.06 -8.28 -12.14
N ASP A 53 -8.49 -9.42 -12.56
CA ASP A 53 -7.12 -9.48 -13.09
C ASP A 53 -6.95 -8.60 -14.34
N ALA A 54 -7.98 -8.51 -15.19
CA ALA A 54 -7.95 -7.59 -16.33
C ALA A 54 -7.88 -6.12 -15.87
N THR A 55 -8.63 -5.76 -14.83
CA THR A 55 -8.50 -4.44 -14.18
C THR A 55 -7.08 -4.23 -13.62
N TRP A 56 -6.50 -5.23 -12.95
CA TRP A 56 -5.13 -5.15 -12.42
C TRP A 56 -4.10 -4.95 -13.50
N GLN A 57 -4.16 -5.73 -14.57
CA GLN A 57 -3.25 -5.62 -15.70
C GLN A 57 -3.38 -4.27 -16.41
N ARG A 58 -4.61 -3.79 -16.61
CA ARG A 58 -4.87 -2.47 -17.22
C ARG A 58 -4.25 -1.35 -16.40
N VAL A 59 -4.52 -1.31 -15.09
CA VAL A 59 -4.01 -0.26 -14.21
C VAL A 59 -2.49 -0.34 -14.09
N ALA A 60 -1.94 -1.54 -13.91
CA ALA A 60 -0.49 -1.76 -13.82
C ALA A 60 0.24 -1.35 -15.10
N ALA A 61 -0.33 -1.65 -16.28
CA ALA A 61 0.24 -1.25 -17.57
C ALA A 61 0.20 0.27 -17.78
N ALA A 62 -0.91 0.91 -17.40
CA ALA A 62 -1.08 2.35 -17.55
C ALA A 62 -0.18 3.16 -16.59
N VAL A 63 0.11 2.63 -15.41
CA VAL A 63 0.98 3.30 -14.42
C VAL A 63 2.46 2.96 -14.64
N GLY A 64 2.80 1.70 -14.89
CA GLY A 64 4.18 1.21 -14.90
C GLY A 64 4.99 1.53 -16.16
N GLY A 65 4.39 2.19 -17.15
CA GLY A 65 5.06 2.60 -18.39
C GLY A 65 5.66 1.42 -19.20
N SER A 66 6.37 1.77 -20.28
CA SER A 66 7.07 0.82 -21.16
C SER A 66 8.58 0.71 -20.90
N ASP A 67 9.17 1.67 -20.19
CA ASP A 67 10.60 1.97 -20.27
C ASP A 67 11.49 0.94 -19.53
N ASP A 68 10.92 0.22 -18.56
CA ASP A 68 11.63 -0.81 -17.77
C ASP A 68 11.33 -2.25 -18.24
N GLY A 69 10.97 -2.43 -19.52
CA GLY A 69 10.65 -3.75 -20.09
C GLY A 69 9.47 -4.48 -19.41
N GLY A 70 8.60 -3.72 -18.71
CA GLY A 70 7.46 -4.26 -17.98
C GLY A 70 7.76 -4.78 -16.56
N TYR A 71 8.95 -4.52 -16.01
CA TYR A 71 9.33 -4.94 -14.66
C TYR A 71 8.35 -4.43 -13.59
N TRP A 72 8.12 -3.11 -13.52
CA TRP A 72 7.23 -2.52 -12.52
C TRP A 72 5.77 -2.92 -12.73
N ARG A 73 5.31 -2.94 -13.99
CA ARG A 73 3.98 -3.45 -14.35
C ARG A 73 3.73 -4.83 -13.73
N SER A 74 4.69 -5.75 -13.86
CA SER A 74 4.57 -7.11 -13.34
C SER A 74 4.48 -7.12 -11.81
N ARG A 75 5.30 -6.31 -11.14
CA ARG A 75 5.27 -6.18 -9.67
C ARG A 75 3.96 -5.59 -9.15
N TYR A 76 3.43 -4.57 -9.82
CA TYR A 76 2.14 -3.96 -9.47
C TYR A 76 1.00 -4.96 -9.63
N ALA A 77 0.91 -5.61 -10.79
CA ALA A 77 -0.14 -6.60 -11.04
C ALA A 77 -0.08 -7.75 -10.03
N ALA A 78 1.13 -8.23 -9.66
CA ALA A 78 1.30 -9.26 -8.64
C ALA A 78 0.82 -8.80 -7.25
N ALA A 79 1.19 -7.59 -6.81
CA ALA A 79 0.76 -7.05 -5.52
C ALA A 79 -0.76 -6.80 -5.46
N PHE A 80 -1.36 -6.37 -6.59
CA PHE A 80 -2.80 -6.18 -6.70
C PHE A 80 -3.55 -7.51 -6.67
N GLY A 81 -3.09 -8.50 -7.45
CA GLY A 81 -3.74 -9.81 -7.52
C GLY A 81 -3.60 -10.64 -6.24
N ALA A 82 -2.56 -10.38 -5.45
CA ALA A 82 -2.41 -10.94 -4.11
C ALA A 82 -3.25 -10.22 -3.03
N TRP A 83 -4.07 -9.23 -3.40
CA TRP A 83 -4.81 -8.35 -2.49
C TRP A 83 -3.93 -7.59 -1.48
N GLN A 84 -2.62 -7.50 -1.71
CA GLN A 84 -1.66 -6.88 -0.81
C GLN A 84 -1.65 -5.35 -0.93
N LEU A 85 -1.81 -4.84 -2.15
CA LEU A 85 -1.78 -3.42 -2.47
C LEU A 85 -3.01 -3.04 -3.30
N LEU A 86 -3.73 -2.01 -2.85
CA LEU A 86 -4.89 -1.48 -3.53
C LEU A 86 -4.57 -0.07 -4.06
N PRO A 87 -4.59 0.15 -5.38
CA PRO A 87 -4.24 1.44 -5.99
C PRO A 87 -5.34 2.50 -5.78
N ASP A 88 -5.01 3.76 -6.08
CA ASP A 88 -5.93 4.89 -5.97
C ASP A 88 -7.24 4.61 -6.74
N PRO A 89 -8.44 4.85 -6.15
CA PRO A 89 -9.71 4.66 -6.83
C PRO A 89 -9.86 5.41 -8.16
N ARG A 90 -9.15 6.54 -8.34
CA ARG A 90 -9.09 7.27 -9.61
C ARG A 90 -8.37 6.44 -10.68
N LEU A 91 -7.24 5.82 -10.33
CA LEU A 91 -6.48 4.95 -11.22
C LEU A 91 -7.29 3.71 -11.58
N LEU A 92 -7.88 3.02 -10.59
CA LEU A 92 -8.75 1.87 -10.81
C LEU A 92 -9.80 2.10 -11.90
N ARG A 93 -10.44 3.28 -11.85
CA ARG A 93 -11.57 3.62 -12.71
C ARG A 93 -11.17 4.18 -14.09
N ARG A 94 -9.97 4.75 -14.24
CA ARG A 94 -9.63 5.58 -15.41
C ARG A 94 -8.33 5.19 -16.10
N ALA A 95 -7.32 4.71 -15.38
CA ALA A 95 -6.00 4.46 -15.97
C ALA A 95 -6.10 3.34 -17.03
N GLY A 96 -5.57 3.59 -18.23
CA GLY A 96 -5.66 2.64 -19.35
C GLY A 96 -7.06 2.47 -19.94
N THR A 97 -7.99 3.40 -19.66
CA THR A 97 -9.30 3.48 -20.31
C THR A 97 -9.33 4.65 -21.31
N GLU A 98 -10.41 4.80 -22.06
CA GLU A 98 -10.69 5.99 -22.89
C GLU A 98 -10.88 7.28 -22.07
N ARG A 99 -11.05 7.17 -20.75
CA ARG A 99 -11.26 8.32 -19.86
C ARG A 99 -9.91 8.80 -19.30
N ALA A 100 -9.62 10.09 -19.47
CA ALA A 100 -8.45 10.70 -18.85
C ALA A 100 -8.47 10.55 -17.32
N VAL A 101 -7.28 10.28 -16.76
CA VAL A 101 -7.01 10.38 -15.33
C VAL A 101 -6.79 11.87 -15.02
N PRO A 102 -7.59 12.49 -14.13
CA PRO A 102 -7.33 13.88 -13.76
C PRO A 102 -6.01 14.00 -12.98
N PRO A 103 -5.34 15.17 -13.01
CA PRO A 103 -4.12 15.39 -12.23
C PRO A 103 -4.28 14.94 -10.77
N LEU A 104 -3.30 14.20 -10.28
CA LEU A 104 -3.40 13.55 -8.98
C LEU A 104 -3.02 14.54 -7.87
N ARG A 105 -4.04 15.13 -7.23
CA ARG A 105 -3.89 15.71 -5.89
C ARG A 105 -3.79 14.58 -4.87
N ALA A 106 -2.67 14.51 -4.17
CA ALA A 106 -2.36 13.52 -3.14
C ALA A 106 -2.74 12.07 -3.53
N PRO A 107 -2.01 11.45 -4.48
CA PRO A 107 -2.28 10.07 -4.90
C PRO A 107 -2.16 9.12 -3.70
N ARG A 108 -3.06 8.16 -3.62
CA ARG A 108 -3.17 7.26 -2.45
C ARG A 108 -3.17 5.79 -2.82
N ALA A 109 -2.65 4.97 -1.93
CA ALA A 109 -2.77 3.51 -2.00
C ALA A 109 -3.00 2.95 -0.60
N ALA A 110 -3.64 1.78 -0.52
CA ALA A 110 -3.84 1.08 0.74
C ALA A 110 -3.19 -0.29 0.71
N LEU A 111 -2.39 -0.61 1.72
CA LEU A 111 -1.96 -1.99 1.96
C LEU A 111 -3.04 -2.72 2.78
N ASN A 112 -3.36 -3.95 2.40
CA ASN A 112 -4.28 -4.78 3.17
C ASN A 112 -3.52 -5.59 4.22
N ALA A 113 -3.55 -5.15 5.48
CA ALA A 113 -2.78 -5.78 6.56
C ALA A 113 -3.11 -7.28 6.72
N GLY A 114 -4.37 -7.69 6.52
CA GLY A 114 -4.77 -9.10 6.60
C GLY A 114 -4.06 -10.00 5.58
N ALA A 115 -3.62 -9.47 4.44
CA ALA A 115 -2.90 -10.22 3.40
C ALA A 115 -1.44 -10.55 3.77
N PHE A 116 -0.96 -10.06 4.91
CA PHE A 116 0.41 -10.26 5.40
C PHE A 116 0.47 -11.12 6.66
N VAL A 117 -0.63 -11.76 7.06
CA VAL A 117 -0.60 -12.74 8.14
C VAL A 117 -0.16 -14.10 7.61
N ILE A 118 0.91 -14.64 8.18
CA ILE A 118 1.41 -15.99 7.93
C ILE A 118 0.63 -16.95 8.85
N GLU A 119 0.24 -18.11 8.32
CA GLU A 119 -0.53 -19.14 9.06
C GLU A 119 -1.79 -18.58 9.75
N PRO A 120 -2.68 -17.88 9.00
CA PRO A 120 -3.83 -17.18 9.57
C PRO A 120 -4.75 -18.13 10.36
N GLY A 121 -5.10 -17.74 11.59
CA GLY A 121 -5.94 -18.51 12.50
C GLY A 121 -5.25 -19.69 13.19
N GLY A 122 -3.96 -19.94 12.91
CA GLY A 122 -3.17 -21.01 13.53
C GLY A 122 -2.39 -20.54 14.76
N ALA A 123 -1.86 -21.49 15.53
CA ALA A 123 -1.07 -21.22 16.74
C ALA A 123 0.27 -20.48 16.47
N ARG A 124 0.74 -20.47 15.22
CA ARG A 124 1.96 -19.77 14.77
C ARG A 124 1.65 -18.54 13.93
N ALA A 125 0.40 -18.06 13.99
CA ALA A 125 -0.04 -16.90 13.26
C ALA A 125 0.81 -15.68 13.62
N ARG A 126 1.35 -15.00 12.61
CA ARG A 126 2.22 -13.83 12.80
C ARG A 126 2.18 -12.92 11.59
N PHE A 127 2.54 -11.65 11.79
CA PHE A 127 2.61 -10.67 10.72
C PHE A 127 3.95 -10.73 9.98
N ASP A 128 3.91 -10.72 8.65
CA ASP A 128 5.08 -10.63 7.76
C ASP A 128 5.48 -9.16 7.55
N PHE A 129 6.20 -8.60 8.53
CA PHE A 129 6.65 -7.21 8.49
C PHE A 129 7.61 -6.92 7.32
N GLU A 130 8.44 -7.88 6.94
CA GLU A 130 9.41 -7.69 5.84
C GLU A 130 8.67 -7.53 4.51
N ARG A 131 7.73 -8.44 4.19
CA ARG A 131 6.92 -8.36 2.97
C ARG A 131 6.01 -7.13 2.99
N PHE A 132 5.48 -6.76 4.15
CA PHE A 132 4.67 -5.56 4.31
C PHE A 132 5.49 -4.29 4.01
N ALA A 133 6.70 -4.17 4.57
CA ALA A 133 7.61 -3.07 4.29
C ALA A 133 8.02 -3.02 2.80
N ALA A 134 8.32 -4.17 2.18
CA ALA A 134 8.63 -4.25 0.75
C ALA A 134 7.46 -3.79 -0.12
N THR A 135 6.22 -4.13 0.26
CA THR A 135 5.01 -3.69 -0.44
C THR A 135 4.75 -2.19 -0.22
N ALA A 136 5.07 -1.65 0.95
CA ALA A 136 4.97 -0.22 1.22
C ALA A 136 5.95 0.58 0.36
N ALA A 137 7.18 0.07 0.18
CA ALA A 137 8.14 0.64 -0.75
C ALA A 137 7.64 0.62 -2.21
N LEU A 138 6.99 -0.49 -2.61
CA LEU A 138 6.36 -0.63 -3.93
C LEU A 138 5.20 0.36 -4.12
N ALA A 139 4.42 0.61 -3.06
CA ALA A 139 3.32 1.57 -3.09
C ALA A 139 3.81 3.00 -3.33
N VAL A 140 4.94 3.40 -2.71
CA VAL A 140 5.57 4.70 -2.99
C VAL A 140 5.95 4.80 -4.46
N ARG A 141 6.60 3.76 -5.02
CA ARG A 141 6.95 3.71 -6.45
C ARG A 141 5.72 3.81 -7.35
N LEU A 142 4.67 3.04 -7.07
CA LEU A 142 3.43 3.05 -7.83
C LEU A 142 2.80 4.46 -7.90
N LEU A 143 2.73 5.17 -6.78
CA LEU A 143 2.11 6.49 -6.73
C LEU A 143 2.97 7.58 -7.37
N ASP A 144 4.29 7.45 -7.28
CA ASP A 144 5.24 8.31 -7.99
C ASP A 144 5.15 8.11 -9.51
N ASP A 145 5.15 6.86 -9.98
CA ASP A 145 4.93 6.51 -11.39
C ASP A 145 3.59 7.04 -11.90
N ALA A 146 2.53 6.92 -11.10
CA ALA A 146 1.23 7.48 -11.46
C ALA A 146 1.27 9.02 -11.57
N ALA A 147 2.06 9.69 -10.74
CA ALA A 147 2.24 11.14 -10.81
C ALA A 147 3.09 11.59 -12.00
N GLU A 148 4.01 10.75 -12.49
CA GLU A 148 4.70 10.97 -13.78
C GLU A 148 3.74 10.75 -14.96
N ALA A 149 3.03 9.61 -14.97
CA ALA A 149 2.19 9.21 -16.10
C ALA A 149 0.95 10.12 -16.31
N PHE A 150 0.35 10.63 -15.23
CA PHE A 150 -0.92 11.35 -15.28
C PHE A 150 -0.85 12.79 -14.76
N GLY A 151 0.35 13.24 -14.38
CA GLY A 151 0.56 14.52 -13.73
C GLY A 151 0.12 14.54 -12.26
N ALA A 152 0.75 15.42 -11.50
CA ALA A 152 0.41 15.71 -10.11
C ALA A 152 0.42 17.23 -9.89
N GLU A 153 -0.28 17.68 -8.85
CA GLU A 153 -0.16 19.07 -8.43
C GLU A 153 1.05 19.23 -7.51
N LEU A 154 2.07 19.96 -7.99
CA LEU A 154 3.44 19.89 -7.48
C LEU A 154 3.84 21.00 -6.51
N ALA A 155 2.94 21.89 -6.11
CA ALA A 155 3.29 22.96 -5.17
C ALA A 155 3.83 22.36 -3.85
N GLY A 156 5.16 22.39 -3.70
CA GLY A 156 5.88 21.82 -2.54
C GLY A 156 6.20 20.32 -2.60
N GLY A 157 6.21 19.67 -3.77
CA GLY A 157 6.62 18.26 -3.95
C GLY A 157 5.49 17.23 -3.81
N LEU A 158 5.78 15.95 -4.10
CA LEU A 158 4.74 14.90 -4.12
C LEU A 158 4.24 14.55 -2.73
N ARG A 159 2.93 14.70 -2.51
CA ARG A 159 2.27 14.38 -1.24
C ARG A 159 1.56 13.04 -1.35
N LEU A 160 2.26 11.94 -1.13
CA LEU A 160 1.67 10.61 -1.21
C LEU A 160 0.83 10.31 0.03
N GLU A 161 -0.16 9.44 -0.13
CA GLU A 161 -0.98 8.90 0.95
C GLU A 161 -0.94 7.37 0.90
N VAL A 162 0.20 6.78 1.24
CA VAL A 162 0.30 5.34 1.49
C VAL A 162 -0.29 5.07 2.88
N GLY A 163 -1.40 4.34 2.89
CA GLY A 163 -2.10 3.95 4.11
C GLY A 163 -2.28 2.44 4.17
N LEU A 164 -3.17 2.01 5.06
CA LEU A 164 -3.52 0.61 5.23
C LEU A 164 -5.01 0.45 5.51
N ILE A 165 -5.51 -0.75 5.28
CA ILE A 165 -6.83 -1.28 5.64
C ILE A 165 -6.63 -2.65 6.31
N GLY A 166 -7.67 -3.18 6.94
CA GLY A 166 -7.67 -4.54 7.48
C GLY A 166 -6.84 -4.73 8.75
N VAL A 167 -6.63 -3.69 9.58
CA VAL A 167 -5.92 -3.85 10.86
C VAL A 167 -6.65 -4.82 11.77
N ALA A 168 -7.97 -4.63 11.92
CA ALA A 168 -8.76 -5.51 12.77
C ALA A 168 -8.79 -6.95 12.23
N ASP A 169 -8.74 -7.12 10.90
CA ASP A 169 -8.62 -8.46 10.29
C ASP A 169 -7.27 -9.08 10.62
N ALA A 170 -6.16 -8.34 10.46
CA ALA A 170 -4.83 -8.84 10.76
C ALA A 170 -4.71 -9.26 12.23
N LEU A 171 -5.25 -8.45 13.16
CA LEU A 171 -5.31 -8.78 14.58
C LEU A 171 -6.11 -10.07 14.82
N ALA A 172 -7.32 -10.17 14.25
CA ALA A 172 -8.16 -11.36 14.35
C ALA A 172 -7.45 -12.63 13.83
N LEU A 173 -6.82 -12.54 12.66
CA LEU A 173 -6.09 -13.64 12.04
C LEU A 173 -4.85 -14.06 12.84
N MET A 174 -4.30 -13.17 13.67
CA MET A 174 -3.22 -13.47 14.62
C MET A 174 -3.73 -13.90 16.01
N GLY A 175 -5.04 -13.96 16.23
CA GLY A 175 -5.62 -14.26 17.55
C GLY A 175 -5.42 -13.15 18.59
N VAL A 176 -5.18 -11.90 18.15
CA VAL A 176 -5.02 -10.75 19.03
C VAL A 176 -6.37 -10.07 19.21
N ASP A 177 -6.84 -9.98 20.46
CA ASP A 177 -8.07 -9.26 20.78
C ASP A 177 -7.91 -7.77 20.49
N TYR A 178 -8.82 -7.23 19.68
CA TYR A 178 -8.89 -5.83 19.29
C TYR A 178 -9.05 -4.88 20.49
N LEU A 179 -9.73 -5.33 21.56
CA LEU A 179 -9.95 -4.51 22.75
C LEU A 179 -8.73 -4.47 23.68
N GLY A 180 -7.84 -5.45 23.57
CA GLY A 180 -6.67 -5.60 24.43
C GLY A 180 -5.52 -4.64 24.10
N GLU A 181 -4.61 -4.45 25.06
CA GLU A 181 -3.41 -3.61 24.89
C GLU A 181 -2.46 -4.15 23.80
N ALA A 182 -2.45 -5.48 23.60
CA ALA A 182 -1.65 -6.12 22.55
C ALA A 182 -2.04 -5.66 21.12
N ALA A 183 -3.29 -5.24 20.91
CA ALA A 183 -3.73 -4.69 19.63
C ALA A 183 -3.03 -3.38 19.28
N ALA A 184 -2.85 -2.49 20.27
CA ALA A 184 -2.16 -1.22 20.07
C ALA A 184 -0.67 -1.45 19.75
N ALA A 185 -0.01 -2.37 20.45
CA ALA A 185 1.38 -2.75 20.19
C ALA A 185 1.55 -3.33 18.77
N GLN A 186 0.66 -4.21 18.33
CA GLN A 186 0.73 -4.76 16.97
C GLN A 186 0.43 -3.72 15.89
N ALA A 187 -0.56 -2.86 16.11
CA ALA A 187 -0.85 -1.78 15.17
C ALA A 187 0.32 -0.79 15.05
N GLN A 188 1.00 -0.48 16.17
CA GLN A 188 2.22 0.32 16.16
C GLN A 188 3.34 -0.36 15.36
N ALA A 189 3.55 -1.66 15.52
CA ALA A 189 4.54 -2.41 14.75
C ALA A 189 4.24 -2.39 13.24
N MET A 190 2.96 -2.52 12.86
CA MET A 190 2.52 -2.38 11.46
C MET A 190 2.77 -0.96 10.94
N ALA A 191 2.44 0.08 11.71
CA ALA A 191 2.67 1.49 11.32
C ALA A 191 4.17 1.80 11.16
N ARG A 192 5.01 1.29 12.05
CA ARG A 192 6.47 1.36 11.94
C ARG A 192 6.95 0.70 10.65
N SER A 193 6.50 -0.53 10.38
CA SER A 193 6.86 -1.27 9.16
C SER A 193 6.40 -0.55 7.88
N LEU A 194 5.20 0.06 7.89
CA LEU A 194 4.70 0.89 6.79
C LEU A 194 5.64 2.08 6.54
N ALA A 195 5.99 2.80 7.61
CA ALA A 195 6.84 3.98 7.54
C ALA A 195 8.24 3.65 7.01
N LEU A 196 8.89 2.61 7.56
CA LEU A 196 10.23 2.21 7.13
C LEU A 196 10.26 1.78 5.66
N GLY A 197 9.27 0.99 5.23
CA GLY A 197 9.13 0.60 3.82
C GLY A 197 8.91 1.81 2.90
N CYS A 198 8.04 2.74 3.30
CA CYS A 198 7.81 3.98 2.56
C CYS A 198 9.08 4.83 2.45
N ALA A 199 9.84 5.01 3.53
CA ALA A 199 11.12 5.73 3.50
C ALA A 199 12.12 5.09 2.55
N GLN A 200 12.24 3.76 2.58
CA GLN A 200 13.11 3.02 1.69
C GLN A 200 12.72 3.23 0.22
N GLY A 201 11.42 3.12 -0.11
CA GLY A 201 10.92 3.38 -1.47
C GLY A 201 11.20 4.81 -1.92
N ALA A 202 10.93 5.78 -1.06
CA ALA A 202 11.12 7.19 -1.34
C ALA A 202 12.61 7.55 -1.55
N GLY A 203 13.49 6.99 -0.73
CA GLY A 203 14.95 7.17 -0.85
C GLY A 203 15.55 6.53 -2.11
N ARG A 204 15.04 5.37 -2.52
CA ARG A 204 15.42 4.75 -3.81
C ARG A 204 15.01 5.64 -4.98
N LEU A 205 13.76 6.12 -4.98
CA LEU A 205 13.25 7.02 -6.01
C LEU A 205 13.98 8.37 -6.06
N ALA A 206 14.30 8.95 -4.92
CA ALA A 206 15.07 10.19 -4.87
C ALA A 206 16.48 10.03 -5.48
N ARG A 207 17.11 8.87 -5.30
CA ARG A 207 18.40 8.55 -5.96
C ARG A 207 18.26 8.27 -7.45
N GLU A 208 17.19 7.60 -7.85
CA GLU A 208 16.96 7.22 -9.26
C GLU A 208 16.53 8.43 -10.11
N ARG A 209 15.65 9.28 -9.59
CA ARG A 209 14.97 10.35 -10.36
C ARG A 209 15.30 11.76 -9.88
N GLY A 210 16.13 11.90 -8.84
CA GLY A 210 16.46 13.19 -8.25
C GLY A 210 15.29 13.87 -7.53
N ALA A 211 15.44 15.17 -7.30
CA ALA A 211 14.44 16.02 -6.67
C ALA A 211 13.21 16.24 -7.57
N ARG A 212 12.08 16.58 -6.95
CA ARG A 212 10.87 17.01 -7.67
C ARG A 212 10.28 18.21 -6.94
N GLY A 213 10.59 19.41 -7.44
CA GLY A 213 10.29 20.67 -6.77
C GLY A 213 11.07 20.86 -5.47
N GLU A 214 10.60 21.78 -4.63
CA GLU A 214 11.23 22.12 -3.34
C GLU A 214 10.63 21.30 -2.18
N ALA A 215 10.47 19.98 -2.37
CA ALA A 215 9.90 19.14 -1.32
C ALA A 215 10.78 19.18 -0.07
N ALA A 216 10.22 19.65 1.06
CA ALA A 216 10.97 19.84 2.31
C ALA A 216 10.21 19.31 3.54
N GLY A 217 10.95 19.21 4.66
CA GLY A 217 10.42 18.91 5.98
C GLY A 217 10.14 17.43 6.29
N LEU A 218 10.38 16.50 5.36
CA LEU A 218 10.22 15.06 5.64
C LEU A 218 11.27 14.58 6.67
N GLY A 219 12.54 14.92 6.47
CA GLY A 219 13.62 14.66 7.45
C GLY A 219 13.32 15.20 8.85
N GLU A 220 12.84 16.44 8.93
CA GLU A 220 12.46 17.06 10.20
C GLU A 220 11.32 16.31 10.90
N ARG A 221 10.23 16.00 10.20
CA ARG A 221 9.10 15.25 10.77
C ARG A 221 9.50 13.87 11.29
N TRP A 222 10.55 13.28 10.72
CA TRP A 222 11.00 11.94 11.05
C TRP A 222 12.16 11.96 12.06
N ARG A 223 12.64 13.14 12.48
CA ARG A 223 13.81 13.30 13.35
C ARG A 223 13.64 12.60 14.71
N SER A 224 12.41 12.52 15.23
CA SER A 224 12.10 11.84 16.49
C SER A 224 11.88 10.33 16.34
N ARG A 225 11.93 9.79 15.12
CA ARG A 225 11.78 8.34 14.87
C ARG A 225 13.14 7.67 14.94
N GLU A 226 13.21 6.54 15.64
CA GLU A 226 14.40 5.69 15.67
C GLU A 226 14.57 4.95 14.33
N LEU A 227 15.21 5.62 13.37
CA LEU A 227 15.49 5.09 12.05
C LEU A 227 16.90 4.48 11.99
N PRO A 228 17.09 3.37 11.24
CA PRO A 228 18.41 2.98 10.79
C PRO A 228 19.11 4.13 10.06
N ALA A 229 20.43 4.30 10.26
CA ALA A 229 21.19 5.45 9.75
C ALA A 229 21.00 5.68 8.23
N ALA A 230 21.03 4.60 7.43
CA ALA A 230 20.83 4.67 5.99
C ALA A 230 19.43 5.21 5.59
N LEU A 231 18.39 4.93 6.39
CA LEU A 231 17.05 5.45 6.14
C LEU A 231 16.92 6.90 6.63
N ALA A 232 17.55 7.25 7.74
CA ALA A 232 17.61 8.64 8.22
C ALA A 232 18.24 9.56 7.17
N GLU A 233 19.38 9.14 6.60
CA GLU A 233 20.05 9.87 5.52
C GLU A 233 19.17 9.98 4.27
N ALA A 234 18.59 8.86 3.83
CA ALA A 234 17.72 8.84 2.65
C ALA A 234 16.48 9.74 2.80
N VAL A 235 15.91 9.82 4.00
CA VAL A 235 14.77 10.69 4.31
C VAL A 235 15.19 12.16 4.45
N ALA A 236 16.36 12.44 5.04
CA ALA A 236 16.90 13.79 5.17
C ALA A 236 17.24 14.43 3.80
N GLY A 237 17.83 13.62 2.91
CA GLY A 237 18.16 14.01 1.53
C GLY A 237 16.97 14.01 0.57
N ASN A 238 15.78 13.55 0.99
CA ASN A 238 14.62 13.50 0.13
C ASN A 238 14.15 14.92 -0.26
N ARG A 239 14.10 15.18 -1.56
CA ARG A 239 13.59 16.43 -2.18
C ARG A 239 12.51 16.16 -3.22
N ARG A 240 11.94 14.95 -3.22
CA ARG A 240 10.93 14.51 -4.19
C ARG A 240 9.55 14.37 -3.56
N HIS A 241 9.52 13.93 -2.31
CA HIS A 241 8.30 13.59 -1.59
C HIS A 241 8.15 14.49 -0.35
N ALA A 242 7.05 15.21 -0.29
CA ALA A 242 6.68 16.02 0.88
C ALA A 242 5.82 15.26 1.90
N ARG A 243 5.26 14.12 1.53
CA ARG A 243 4.54 13.21 2.44
C ARG A 243 4.56 11.80 1.88
N LEU A 244 4.64 10.81 2.75
CA LEU A 244 4.59 9.41 2.37
C LEU A 244 3.36 8.71 2.93
N THR A 245 3.07 8.90 4.22
CA THR A 245 2.10 8.05 4.94
C THR A 245 0.86 8.82 5.40
N ARG A 246 -0.31 8.18 5.26
CA ARG A 246 -1.57 8.62 5.88
C ARG A 246 -2.53 7.45 6.00
N VAL A 247 -2.89 7.09 7.22
CA VAL A 247 -3.96 6.12 7.48
C VAL A 247 -5.26 6.88 7.69
N ARG A 248 -6.25 6.65 6.82
CA ARG A 248 -7.57 7.26 6.88
C ARG A 248 -8.62 6.25 6.43
N PRO A 249 -9.92 6.48 6.72
CA PRO A 249 -10.99 5.63 6.18
C PRO A 249 -11.00 5.61 4.65
N GLN A 250 -11.03 4.41 4.09
CA GLN A 250 -11.07 4.06 2.67
C GLN A 250 -12.14 2.98 2.41
N PRO A 251 -13.43 3.24 2.70
CA PRO A 251 -14.49 2.24 2.70
C PRO A 251 -14.66 1.49 1.38
N SER A 252 -14.43 2.16 0.25
CA SER A 252 -14.52 1.53 -1.07
C SER A 252 -13.36 0.58 -1.36
N LEU A 253 -12.14 0.88 -0.90
CA LEU A 253 -11.01 -0.04 -1.06
C LEU A 253 -11.12 -1.21 -0.09
N ALA A 254 -11.54 -0.95 1.15
CA ALA A 254 -11.79 -1.97 2.15
C ALA A 254 -12.86 -2.98 1.68
N ARG A 255 -13.99 -2.48 1.16
CA ARG A 255 -15.03 -3.31 0.56
C ARG A 255 -14.56 -4.06 -0.69
N LEU A 256 -13.79 -3.41 -1.58
CA LEU A 256 -13.22 -4.06 -2.76
C LEU A 256 -12.30 -5.22 -2.37
N ALA A 257 -11.52 -5.07 -1.30
CA ALA A 257 -10.64 -6.09 -0.75
C ALA A 257 -11.41 -7.13 0.09
N ASN A 258 -12.48 -7.70 -0.48
CA ASN A 258 -13.30 -8.74 0.14
C ASN A 258 -13.89 -8.35 1.50
N GLY A 259 -14.34 -7.09 1.63
CA GLY A 259 -14.90 -6.62 2.89
C GLY A 259 -13.88 -6.55 4.02
N ALA A 260 -12.61 -6.23 3.75
CA ALA A 260 -11.63 -5.93 4.79
C ALA A 260 -12.12 -4.81 5.73
N SER A 261 -11.62 -4.77 6.95
CA SER A 261 -11.87 -3.72 7.92
C SER A 261 -11.32 -2.38 7.40
N ASP A 262 -11.99 -1.28 7.71
CA ASP A 262 -11.66 0.01 7.11
C ASP A 262 -10.58 0.75 7.90
N GLY A 263 -9.33 0.75 7.43
CA GLY A 263 -8.23 1.36 8.18
C GLY A 263 -8.03 0.65 9.53
N ILE A 264 -8.18 1.41 10.61
CA ILE A 264 -8.12 0.90 12.00
C ILE A 264 -9.49 0.53 12.57
N GLU A 265 -10.56 0.69 11.80
CA GLU A 265 -11.92 0.40 12.27
C GLU A 265 -12.06 -1.10 12.60
N PRO A 266 -12.85 -1.42 13.64
CA PRO A 266 -13.15 -2.80 14.01
C PRO A 266 -13.81 -3.59 12.87
N ALA A 267 -13.56 -4.90 12.84
CA ALA A 267 -14.18 -5.84 11.91
C ALA A 267 -15.42 -6.52 12.53
N TYR A 268 -16.54 -5.80 12.67
CA TYR A 268 -17.75 -6.31 13.33
C TYR A 268 -18.23 -7.67 12.81
N ALA A 269 -18.21 -7.88 11.49
CA ALA A 269 -18.66 -9.14 10.89
C ALA A 269 -17.75 -10.35 11.21
N ARG A 270 -16.51 -10.13 11.66
CA ARG A 270 -15.50 -11.18 11.89
C ARG A 270 -15.13 -11.38 13.35
N LEU A 271 -15.36 -10.39 14.20
CA LEU A 271 -14.95 -10.42 15.60
C LEU A 271 -16.16 -10.68 16.50
N ARG A 272 -16.27 -11.92 17.00
CA ARG A 272 -17.37 -12.34 17.90
C ARG A 272 -17.44 -11.46 19.16
N ASP A 273 -16.30 -11.20 19.80
CA ASP A 273 -16.25 -10.47 21.08
C ASP A 273 -16.67 -9.00 20.94
N LEU A 274 -16.60 -8.43 19.74
CA LEU A 274 -17.08 -7.07 19.49
C LEU A 274 -18.60 -6.94 19.56
N HIS A 275 -19.36 -8.02 19.37
CA HIS A 275 -20.82 -7.98 19.48
C HIS A 275 -21.27 -7.76 20.94
N ALA A 276 -20.45 -8.18 21.90
CA ALA A 276 -20.68 -7.95 23.33
C ALA A 276 -20.03 -6.66 23.84
N ALA A 277 -19.17 -6.01 23.05
CA ALA A 277 -18.43 -4.83 23.45
C ALA A 277 -19.30 -3.57 23.48
N THR A 278 -19.14 -2.75 24.53
CA THR A 278 -19.84 -1.47 24.60
C THR A 278 -19.28 -0.47 23.57
N PRO A 279 -20.09 0.49 23.07
CA PRO A 279 -19.60 1.54 22.20
C PRO A 279 -18.44 2.35 22.80
N GLN A 280 -18.40 2.49 24.12
CA GLN A 280 -17.31 3.17 24.82
C GLN A 280 -16.00 2.37 24.78
N ALA A 281 -16.05 1.05 25.01
CA ALA A 281 -14.88 0.18 24.92
C ALA A 281 -14.28 0.18 23.51
N LEU A 282 -15.13 0.13 22.49
CA LEU A 282 -14.72 0.24 21.08
C LEU A 282 -14.03 1.58 20.77
N ARG A 283 -14.60 2.70 21.23
CA ARG A 283 -13.97 4.02 21.08
C ARG A 283 -12.62 4.11 21.79
N ALA A 284 -12.51 3.57 23.00
CA ALA A 284 -11.25 3.54 23.76
C ALA A 284 -10.18 2.71 23.03
N ALA A 285 -10.52 1.51 22.55
CA ALA A 285 -9.60 0.66 21.81
C ALA A 285 -9.11 1.32 20.51
N ARG A 286 -10.04 1.92 19.74
CA ARG A 286 -9.70 2.71 18.54
C ARG A 286 -8.76 3.86 18.87
N GLY A 287 -9.01 4.59 19.96
CA GLY A 287 -8.16 5.67 20.43
C GLY A 287 -6.75 5.21 20.78
N ARG A 288 -6.61 4.10 21.52
CA ARG A 288 -5.31 3.50 21.85
C ARG A 288 -4.55 3.07 20.60
N ILE A 289 -5.20 2.37 19.68
CA ILE A 289 -4.60 1.93 18.41
C ILE A 289 -4.13 3.15 17.59
N ALA A 290 -4.99 4.17 17.42
CA ALA A 290 -4.64 5.38 16.69
C ALA A 290 -3.43 6.10 17.31
N ALA A 291 -3.44 6.26 18.63
CA ALA A 291 -2.35 6.90 19.37
C ALA A 291 -1.02 6.13 19.23
N ALA A 292 -1.06 4.81 19.31
CA ALA A 292 0.14 3.97 19.17
C ALA A 292 0.73 4.01 17.76
N MET A 293 -0.11 4.13 16.72
CA MET A 293 0.33 4.24 15.33
C MET A 293 0.86 5.64 14.96
N GLN A 294 0.32 6.70 15.57
CA GLN A 294 0.55 8.09 15.15
C GLN A 294 2.01 8.52 15.04
N PRO A 295 2.95 8.13 15.94
CA PRO A 295 4.36 8.52 15.83
C PRO A 295 5.03 8.12 14.50
N TRP A 296 4.51 7.08 13.83
CA TRP A 296 5.05 6.55 12.59
C TRP A 296 4.35 7.08 11.33
N LEU A 297 3.35 7.96 11.47
CA LEU A 297 2.55 8.45 10.36
C LEU A 297 2.73 9.96 10.14
N ASP A 298 2.81 10.40 8.88
CA ASP A 298 3.08 11.81 8.52
C ASP A 298 1.85 12.71 8.62
N ALA A 299 0.70 12.12 8.91
CA ALA A 299 -0.60 12.74 8.97
C ALA A 299 -1.42 12.13 10.11
N PRO A 300 -2.40 12.86 10.65
CA PRO A 300 -3.30 12.32 11.67
C PRO A 300 -3.98 11.03 11.22
N VAL A 301 -4.03 10.03 12.10
CA VAL A 301 -4.81 8.81 11.88
C VAL A 301 -6.28 9.16 11.82
N GLY A 302 -6.91 8.92 10.68
CA GLY A 302 -8.33 9.14 10.50
C GLY A 302 -9.14 8.01 11.12
N VAL A 303 -10.08 8.37 11.98
CA VAL A 303 -11.11 7.49 12.53
C VAL A 303 -12.46 7.91 11.96
N ARG A 304 -13.37 6.96 11.72
CA ARG A 304 -14.76 7.31 11.42
C ARG A 304 -15.40 8.01 12.63
N PRO A 305 -16.23 9.05 12.43
CA PRO A 305 -16.98 9.67 13.52
C PRO A 305 -17.87 8.64 14.23
#